data_AF-A0A968GNP4-F1
#
_entry.id   AF-A0A968GNP4-F1
#
_cell.length_a   1.000
_cell.length_b   1.000
_cell.length_c   1.000
_cell.angle_alpha   90.00
_cell.angle_beta   90.00
_cell.angle_gamma   90.00
#
_symmetry.space_group_name_H-M   'P 1'
#
loop_
_entity.id
_entity.type
_entity.pdbx_description
1 polymer ?
#
loop_
_entity_poly.entity_id
_entity_poly.type
_entity_poly.pdbx_seq_one_letter_code
_entity_poly.pdbx_strand_id
1 'polypeptide(L)'
;MLRGNKELWAAFVVMLLITGLYGLVIFLTREIPPAGELFGHGIGIVGFIFMLMTETLYSLRKRSRSVKWGRMSAWLQLHIFTGIVGPYMVLLHTSWKFNGIAGVTTLLTMIIVVSGFIGRYIFTRIPRTLDGLEIEGTLSQEALKQARRLLALWHTVHIPIGMALFISAFVHIVAALYYATFLK
;
A
#
# COMPACT_ATOMS: atom_id res chain seq x y z
N MET A 1 -14.92 -4.88 13.82
CA MET A 1 -14.18 -4.32 12.65
C MET A 1 -12.70 -4.27 13.02
N LEU A 2 -11.83 -4.78 12.13
CA LEU A 2 -10.34 -4.84 12.15
C LEU A 2 -9.63 -5.17 13.49
N ARG A 3 -10.15 -6.13 14.26
CA ARG A 3 -9.30 -6.86 15.25
C ARG A 3 -8.60 -8.07 14.64
N GLY A 4 -9.14 -8.61 13.54
CA GLY A 4 -8.53 -9.75 12.85
C GLY A 4 -7.40 -9.29 11.94
N ASN A 5 -6.29 -10.03 11.93
CA ASN A 5 -5.16 -9.82 11.03
C ASN A 5 -5.35 -10.53 9.68
N LYS A 6 -6.61 -10.71 9.24
CA LYS A 6 -6.93 -11.55 8.06
C LYS A 6 -6.30 -10.98 6.80
N GLU A 7 -6.40 -9.67 6.60
CA GLU A 7 -5.79 -8.97 5.48
C GLU A 7 -4.25 -9.07 5.47
N LEU A 8 -3.62 -9.08 6.65
CA LEU A 8 -2.17 -9.24 6.78
C LEU A 8 -1.73 -10.67 6.47
N TRP A 9 -2.43 -11.68 6.99
CA TRP A 9 -2.17 -13.08 6.65
C TRP A 9 -2.39 -13.36 5.17
N ALA A 10 -3.46 -12.81 4.57
CA ALA A 10 -3.71 -12.92 3.15
C ALA A 10 -2.60 -12.27 2.33
N ALA A 11 -2.17 -11.05 2.69
CA ALA A 11 -1.06 -10.37 2.02
C ALA A 11 0.24 -11.18 2.17
N PHE A 12 0.53 -11.72 3.35
CA PHE A 12 1.72 -12.54 3.59
C PHE A 12 1.72 -13.82 2.74
N VAL A 13 0.62 -14.56 2.67
CA VAL A 13 0.50 -15.75 1.83
C VAL A 13 0.68 -15.40 0.35
N VAL A 14 0.05 -14.32 -0.12
CA VAL A 14 0.20 -13.85 -1.50
C VAL A 14 1.64 -13.44 -1.80
N MET A 15 2.30 -12.74 -0.88
CA MET A 15 3.72 -12.39 -1.00
C MET A 15 4.59 -13.64 -1.08
N LEU A 16 4.36 -14.67 -0.25
CA LEU A 16 5.09 -15.93 -0.34
C LEU A 16 4.90 -16.63 -1.69
N LEU A 17 3.68 -16.63 -2.23
CA LEU A 17 3.39 -17.19 -3.56
C LEU A 17 4.10 -16.41 -4.67
N ILE A 18 4.09 -15.07 -4.59
CA ILE A 18 4.81 -14.20 -5.53
C ILE A 18 6.31 -14.44 -5.43
N THR A 19 6.89 -14.53 -4.21
CA THR A 19 8.31 -14.87 -4.00
C THR A 19 8.64 -16.22 -4.61
N GLY A 20 7.78 -17.23 -4.39
CA GLY A 20 7.96 -18.58 -4.94
C GLY A 20 7.95 -18.58 -6.46
N LEU A 21 7.00 -17.88 -7.08
CA LEU A 21 6.94 -17.72 -8.54
C LEU A 21 8.16 -16.96 -9.07
N TYR A 22 8.54 -15.86 -8.43
CA TYR A 22 9.72 -15.06 -8.81
C TYR A 22 11.01 -15.88 -8.69
N GLY A 23 11.16 -16.64 -7.60
CA GLY A 23 12.27 -17.56 -7.38
C GLY A 23 12.30 -18.72 -8.36
N LEU A 24 11.14 -19.26 -8.75
CA LEU A 24 11.04 -20.26 -9.81
C LEU A 24 11.52 -19.69 -11.15
N VAL A 25 11.13 -18.47 -11.50
CA VAL A 25 11.63 -17.81 -12.72
C VAL A 25 13.15 -17.66 -12.66
N ILE A 26 13.70 -17.15 -11.55
CA ILE A 26 15.17 -17.07 -11.36
C ILE A 26 15.84 -18.44 -11.51
N PHE A 27 15.26 -19.50 -10.94
CA PHE A 27 15.82 -20.84 -11.01
C PHE A 27 15.85 -21.37 -12.45
N LEU A 28 14.78 -21.12 -13.22
CA LEU A 28 14.65 -21.57 -14.60
C LEU A 28 15.51 -20.76 -15.58
N THR A 29 15.59 -19.43 -15.40
CA THR A 29 16.34 -18.54 -16.30
C THR A 29 17.79 -18.32 -15.87
N ARG A 30 18.13 -18.62 -14.61
CA ARG A 30 19.41 -18.30 -13.94
C ARG A 30 19.74 -16.81 -13.89
N GLU A 31 18.75 -15.96 -14.10
CA GLU A 31 18.90 -14.52 -14.14
C GLU A 31 17.80 -13.84 -13.33
N ILE A 32 18.11 -12.66 -12.78
CA ILE A 32 17.10 -11.83 -12.09
C ILE A 32 16.24 -11.18 -13.18
N PRO A 33 14.91 -11.41 -13.21
CA PRO A 33 14.03 -10.88 -14.24
C PRO A 33 14.19 -9.36 -14.40
N PRO A 34 14.65 -8.89 -15.57
CA PRO A 34 14.81 -7.47 -15.83
C PRO A 34 13.47 -6.74 -15.88
N ALA A 35 13.43 -5.50 -15.38
CA ALA A 35 12.27 -4.61 -15.43
C ALA A 35 11.63 -4.44 -16.83
N GLY A 36 12.43 -4.56 -17.89
CA GLY A 36 11.99 -4.39 -19.29
C GLY A 36 11.52 -5.68 -19.98
N GLU A 37 11.73 -6.85 -19.38
CA GLU A 37 11.23 -8.12 -19.92
C GLU A 37 9.78 -8.38 -19.53
N LEU A 38 9.09 -9.24 -20.28
CA LEU A 38 7.65 -9.48 -20.11
C LEU A 38 7.25 -9.77 -18.66
N PHE A 39 8.01 -10.63 -17.96
CA PHE A 39 7.70 -11.00 -16.58
C PHE A 39 7.95 -9.85 -15.59
N GLY A 40 9.15 -9.25 -15.63
CA GLY A 40 9.51 -8.14 -14.75
C GLY A 40 8.62 -6.91 -14.97
N HIS A 41 8.32 -6.57 -16.23
CA HIS A 41 7.42 -5.49 -16.60
C HIS A 41 5.97 -5.77 -16.17
N GLY A 42 5.48 -7.00 -16.41
CA GLY A 42 4.13 -7.42 -16.03
C GLY A 42 3.88 -7.33 -14.52
N ILE A 43 4.86 -7.75 -13.71
CA ILE A 43 4.79 -7.58 -12.25
C ILE A 43 4.72 -6.11 -11.86
N GLY A 44 5.48 -5.24 -12.52
CA GLY A 44 5.44 -3.78 -12.31
C GLY A 44 4.07 -3.18 -12.61
N ILE A 45 3.45 -3.55 -13.74
CA ILE A 45 2.11 -3.10 -14.13
C ILE A 45 1.07 -3.52 -13.09
N VAL A 46 1.03 -4.81 -12.75
CA VAL A 46 0.04 -5.34 -11.79
C VAL A 46 0.25 -4.71 -10.40
N GLY A 47 1.51 -4.55 -9.96
CA GLY A 47 1.86 -3.88 -8.72
C GLY A 47 1.38 -2.43 -8.69
N PHE A 48 1.60 -1.68 -9.77
CA PHE A 48 1.14 -0.30 -9.90
C PHE A 48 -0.39 -0.19 -9.90
N ILE A 49 -1.10 -1.11 -10.56
CA ILE A 49 -2.57 -1.19 -10.51
C ILE A 49 -3.05 -1.37 -9.07
N PHE A 50 -2.43 -2.26 -8.29
CA PHE A 50 -2.78 -2.46 -6.88
C PHE A 50 -2.51 -1.20 -6.05
N MET A 51 -1.41 -0.49 -6.31
CA MET A 51 -1.14 0.81 -5.68
C MET A 51 -2.23 1.83 -6.03
N LEU A 52 -2.61 1.97 -7.31
CA LEU A 52 -3.70 2.85 -7.73
C LEU A 52 -5.05 2.49 -7.07
N MET A 53 -5.36 1.20 -6.96
CA MET A 53 -6.56 0.72 -6.25
C MET A 53 -6.54 1.14 -4.77
N THR A 54 -5.38 1.09 -4.13
CA THR A 54 -5.19 1.47 -2.72
C THR A 54 -5.56 2.93 -2.49
N GLU A 55 -5.08 3.83 -3.36
CA GLU A 55 -5.32 5.28 -3.26
C GLU A 55 -6.75 5.67 -3.63
N THR A 56 -7.28 5.05 -4.70
CA THR A 56 -8.55 5.47 -5.30
C THR A 56 -9.77 4.81 -4.67
N LEU A 57 -9.80 3.48 -4.52
CA LEU A 57 -11.03 2.76 -4.18
C LEU A 57 -11.53 3.09 -2.77
N TYR A 58 -10.61 3.19 -1.81
CA TYR A 58 -10.98 3.55 -0.44
C TYR A 58 -11.50 4.99 -0.35
N SER A 59 -10.82 5.92 -1.00
CA SER A 59 -11.18 7.35 -1.06
C SER A 59 -12.53 7.56 -1.76
N LEU A 60 -12.74 6.91 -2.91
CA LEU A 60 -14.00 6.91 -3.65
C LEU A 60 -15.15 6.36 -2.81
N ARG A 61 -14.93 5.22 -2.14
CA ARG A 61 -15.92 4.63 -1.25
C ARG A 61 -16.30 5.54 -0.09
N LYS A 62 -15.31 6.23 0.51
CA LYS A 62 -15.52 7.15 1.63
C LYS A 62 -16.30 8.40 1.19
N ARG A 63 -16.12 8.84 -0.05
CA ARG A 63 -16.84 9.99 -0.64
C ARG A 63 -18.25 9.61 -1.13
N SER A 64 -18.43 8.40 -1.65
CA SER A 64 -19.72 7.90 -2.12
C SER A 64 -20.60 7.45 -0.94
N ARG A 65 -21.53 8.31 -0.54
CA ARG A 65 -22.52 8.01 0.51
C ARG A 65 -23.78 7.32 -0.01
N SER A 66 -24.11 7.49 -1.29
CA SER A 66 -25.40 7.06 -1.85
C SER A 66 -25.42 5.62 -2.37
N VAL A 67 -24.27 4.99 -2.60
CA VAL A 67 -24.21 3.66 -3.23
C VAL A 67 -23.81 2.58 -2.21
N LYS A 68 -24.53 1.46 -2.21
CA LYS A 68 -24.36 0.33 -1.25
C LYS A 68 -23.17 -0.57 -1.60
N TRP A 69 -21.95 -0.04 -1.63
CA TRP A 69 -20.73 -0.79 -1.96
C TRP A 69 -20.26 -1.73 -0.83
N GLY A 70 -21.13 -2.37 -0.06
CA GLY A 70 -20.72 -3.20 1.08
C GLY A 70 -20.11 -2.43 2.27
N ARG A 71 -19.55 -3.17 3.23
CA ARG A 71 -19.12 -2.68 4.55
C ARG A 71 -17.80 -1.90 4.49
N MET A 72 -17.72 -0.78 5.21
CA MET A 72 -16.52 0.08 5.23
C MET A 72 -15.24 -0.64 5.69
N SER A 73 -15.35 -1.62 6.59
CA SER A 73 -14.18 -2.41 6.99
C SER A 73 -13.61 -3.28 5.89
N ALA A 74 -14.43 -3.75 4.94
CA ALA A 74 -13.94 -4.54 3.83
C ALA A 74 -13.07 -3.68 2.88
N TRP A 75 -13.46 -2.42 2.66
CA TRP A 75 -12.67 -1.47 1.89
C TRP A 75 -11.34 -1.11 2.56
N LEU A 76 -11.35 -0.95 3.88
CA LEU A 76 -10.11 -0.72 4.61
C LEU A 76 -9.20 -1.97 4.62
N GLN A 77 -9.78 -3.17 4.71
CA GLN A 77 -9.04 -4.43 4.53
C GLN A 77 -8.43 -4.54 3.14
N LEU A 78 -9.21 -4.20 2.10
CA LEU A 78 -8.75 -4.17 0.73
C LEU A 78 -7.60 -3.16 0.56
N HIS A 79 -7.74 -1.93 1.08
CA HIS A 79 -6.70 -0.91 1.06
C HIS A 79 -5.41 -1.38 1.72
N ILE A 80 -5.48 -2.01 2.90
CA ILE A 80 -4.28 -2.57 3.57
C ILE A 80 -3.66 -3.68 2.71
N PHE A 81 -4.48 -4.58 2.17
CA PHE A 81 -4.00 -5.69 1.34
C PHE A 81 -3.30 -5.20 0.07
N THR A 82 -3.97 -4.37 -0.74
CA THR A 82 -3.40 -3.83 -1.98
C THR A 82 -2.23 -2.89 -1.71
N GLY A 83 -2.27 -2.17 -0.58
CA GLY A 83 -1.19 -1.29 -0.11
C GLY A 83 0.05 -2.00 0.43
N ILE A 84 0.00 -3.32 0.58
CA ILE A 84 1.17 -4.15 0.90
C ILE A 84 1.61 -4.92 -0.35
N VAL A 85 0.68 -5.63 -1.01
CA VAL A 85 1.00 -6.50 -2.15
C VAL A 85 1.46 -5.69 -3.37
N GLY A 86 0.82 -4.55 -3.66
CA GLY A 86 1.19 -3.69 -4.78
C GLY A 86 2.64 -3.17 -4.68
N PRO A 87 3.01 -2.49 -3.58
CA PRO A 87 4.39 -2.07 -3.31
C PRO A 87 5.41 -3.20 -3.35
N TYR A 88 5.05 -4.38 -2.83
CA TYR A 88 5.93 -5.55 -2.88
C TYR A 88 6.23 -5.99 -4.32
N MET A 89 5.21 -6.05 -5.18
CA MET A 89 5.40 -6.35 -6.61
C MET A 89 6.25 -5.30 -7.32
N VAL A 90 6.01 -4.01 -7.04
CA VAL A 90 6.82 -2.91 -7.60
C VAL A 90 8.27 -2.98 -7.13
N LEU A 91 8.53 -3.39 -5.89
CA LEU A 91 9.89 -3.63 -5.41
C LEU A 91 10.60 -4.71 -6.24
N LEU A 92 9.93 -5.84 -6.51
CA LEU A 92 10.49 -6.93 -7.34
C LEU A 92 10.73 -6.49 -8.79
N HIS A 93 9.90 -5.59 -9.32
CA HIS A 93 10.09 -5.00 -10.65
C HIS A 93 11.42 -4.25 -10.80
N THR A 94 11.98 -3.71 -9.72
CA THR A 94 13.26 -2.98 -9.75
C THR A 94 14.47 -3.86 -10.08
N SER A 95 14.33 -5.19 -10.01
CA SER A 95 15.44 -6.14 -10.13
C SER A 95 16.62 -5.80 -9.21
N TRP A 96 16.34 -5.21 -8.03
CA TRP A 96 17.33 -4.73 -7.05
C TRP A 96 18.23 -3.58 -7.55
N LYS A 97 17.78 -2.80 -8.54
CA LYS A 97 18.48 -1.63 -9.08
C LYS A 97 17.76 -0.34 -8.66
N PHE A 98 18.43 0.49 -7.85
CA PHE A 98 17.84 1.69 -7.26
C PHE A 98 18.53 2.97 -7.76
N ASN A 99 18.32 3.31 -9.04
CA ASN A 99 18.99 4.47 -9.66
C ASN A 99 18.00 5.56 -10.07
N GLY A 100 18.44 6.82 -10.00
CA GLY A 100 17.69 7.98 -10.48
C GLY A 100 16.28 8.07 -9.91
N ILE A 101 15.31 8.39 -10.77
CA ILE A 101 13.90 8.55 -10.39
C ILE A 101 13.32 7.24 -9.85
N ALA A 102 13.67 6.09 -10.44
CA ALA A 102 13.19 4.78 -9.99
C ALA A 102 13.61 4.47 -8.54
N GLY A 103 14.85 4.83 -8.17
CA GLY A 103 15.35 4.74 -6.80
C GLY A 103 14.55 5.61 -5.83
N VAL A 104 14.28 6.87 -6.20
CA VAL A 104 13.45 7.79 -5.40
C VAL A 104 12.02 7.27 -5.25
N THR A 105 11.40 6.78 -6.32
CA THR A 105 10.06 6.17 -6.28
C THR A 105 10.03 4.97 -5.33
N THR A 106 11.07 4.12 -5.37
CA THR A 106 11.19 2.97 -4.46
C THR A 106 11.32 3.44 -3.01
N LEU A 107 12.14 4.45 -2.73
CA LEU A 107 12.28 5.01 -1.38
C LEU A 107 10.94 5.55 -0.85
N LEU A 108 10.22 6.34 -1.66
CA LEU A 108 8.88 6.84 -1.30
C LEU A 108 7.89 5.69 -1.08
N THR A 109 8.00 4.61 -1.86
CA THR A 109 7.19 3.39 -1.71
C THR A 109 7.45 2.73 -0.34
N MET A 110 8.70 2.62 0.08
CA MET A 110 9.03 2.08 1.41
C MET A 110 8.49 2.97 2.53
N ILE A 111 8.64 4.30 2.40
CA ILE A 111 8.16 5.27 3.38
C ILE A 111 6.63 5.20 3.52
N ILE A 112 5.87 5.13 2.42
CA ILE A 112 4.40 5.06 2.49
C ILE A 112 3.91 3.76 3.15
N VAL A 113 4.58 2.63 2.88
CA VAL A 113 4.23 1.33 3.47
C VAL A 113 4.45 1.38 4.99
N VAL A 114 5.61 1.85 5.43
CA VAL A 114 5.92 2.04 6.86
C VAL A 114 4.91 2.97 7.52
N SER A 115 4.61 4.10 6.87
CA SER A 115 3.58 5.04 7.33
C SER A 115 2.20 4.38 7.44
N GLY A 116 1.83 3.51 6.50
CA GLY A 116 0.59 2.73 6.54
C GLY A 116 0.49 1.80 7.76
N PHE A 117 1.58 1.11 8.11
CA PHE A 117 1.64 0.29 9.32
C PHE A 117 1.48 1.13 10.60
N ILE A 118 2.09 2.32 10.66
CA ILE A 118 1.89 3.26 11.76
C ILE A 118 0.42 3.66 11.88
N GLY A 119 -0.23 3.99 10.75
CA GLY A 119 -1.66 4.32 10.71
C GLY A 119 -2.55 3.18 11.23
N ARG A 120 -2.28 1.95 10.80
CA ARG A 120 -2.98 0.75 11.29
C ARG A 120 -2.78 0.55 12.78
N TYR A 121 -1.54 0.69 13.28
CA TYR A 121 -1.23 0.58 14.70
C TYR A 121 -2.06 1.57 15.51
N ILE A 122 -2.09 2.85 15.14
CA ILE A 122 -2.90 3.88 15.79
C ILE A 122 -4.39 3.53 15.73
N PHE A 123 -4.90 3.11 14.56
CA PHE A 123 -6.32 2.80 14.36
C PHE A 123 -6.82 1.63 15.22
N THR A 124 -6.01 0.57 15.36
CA THR A 124 -6.37 -0.61 16.16
C THR A 124 -6.39 -0.35 17.67
N ARG A 125 -5.72 0.72 18.12
CA ARG A 125 -5.65 1.14 19.52
C ARG A 125 -6.80 2.04 19.95
N ILE A 126 -7.70 2.46 19.05
CA ILE A 126 -8.89 3.24 19.39
C ILE A 126 -9.94 2.28 20.02
N PRO A 127 -10.21 2.35 21.34
CA PRO A 127 -11.22 1.51 21.96
C PRO A 127 -12.61 1.79 21.38
N ARG A 128 -13.44 0.75 21.27
CA ARG A 128 -14.82 0.89 20.78
C ARG A 128 -15.77 0.92 21.95
N THR A 129 -16.72 1.84 21.87
CA THR A 129 -17.90 1.99 22.73
C THR A 129 -18.91 0.83 22.61
N LEU A 130 -18.48 -0.38 22.27
CA LEU A 130 -19.35 -1.53 21.97
C LEU A 130 -19.11 -2.77 22.86
N ASP A 131 -18.29 -2.67 23.89
CA ASP A 131 -18.51 -3.47 25.11
C ASP A 131 -19.21 -2.51 26.06
N GLY A 132 -20.55 -2.47 26.02
CA GLY A 132 -21.41 -1.54 26.76
C GLY A 132 -21.35 -1.62 28.29
N LEU A 133 -20.20 -2.01 28.85
CA LEU A 133 -19.82 -1.78 30.22
C LEU A 133 -18.96 -0.52 30.20
N GLU A 134 -19.64 0.57 30.52
CA GLU A 134 -19.11 1.81 31.08
C GLU A 134 -17.63 2.07 30.79
N ILE A 135 -17.36 3.06 29.95
CA ILE A 135 -16.13 3.81 30.10
C ILE A 135 -16.23 4.55 31.45
N GLU A 136 -15.95 3.83 32.52
CA GLU A 136 -15.86 4.34 33.88
C GLU A 136 -14.52 5.09 33.95
N GLY A 137 -14.53 6.37 33.57
CA GLY A 137 -13.40 7.27 33.79
C GLY A 137 -13.11 8.27 32.67
N THR A 138 -12.80 9.49 33.07
CA THR A 138 -12.26 10.58 32.24
C THR A 138 -11.03 10.16 31.42
N LEU A 139 -10.19 9.27 31.97
CA LEU A 139 -8.96 8.74 31.36
C LEU A 139 -9.17 8.08 29.99
N SER A 140 -10.30 7.41 29.76
CA SER A 140 -10.56 6.71 28.50
C SER A 140 -11.11 7.64 27.41
N GLN A 141 -11.79 8.73 27.79
CA GLN A 141 -12.13 9.81 26.85
C GLN A 141 -10.89 10.59 26.40
N GLU A 142 -9.95 10.83 27.32
CA GLU A 142 -8.66 11.45 27.00
C GLU A 142 -7.85 10.57 26.03
N ALA A 143 -7.76 9.27 26.28
CA ALA A 143 -7.11 8.31 25.38
C ALA A 143 -7.74 8.28 23.98
N LEU A 144 -9.08 8.31 23.89
CA LEU A 144 -9.80 8.41 22.61
C LEU A 144 -9.49 9.72 21.87
N LYS A 145 -9.46 10.85 22.57
CA LYS A 145 -9.13 12.16 22.01
C LYS A 145 -7.69 12.19 21.50
N GLN A 146 -6.74 11.64 22.26
CA GLN A 146 -5.35 11.50 21.85
C GLN A 146 -5.22 10.62 20.61
N ALA A 147 -5.86 9.45 20.57
CA ALA A 147 -5.79 8.56 19.41
C ALA A 147 -6.39 9.19 18.15
N ARG A 148 -7.50 9.95 18.28
CA ARG A 148 -8.05 10.74 17.16
C ARG A 148 -7.11 11.84 16.70
N ARG A 149 -6.41 12.53 17.61
CA ARG A 149 -5.41 13.55 17.29
C ARG A 149 -4.21 12.94 16.55
N LEU A 150 -3.68 11.82 17.02
CA LEU A 150 -2.60 11.08 16.35
C LEU A 150 -3.04 10.62 14.97
N LEU A 151 -4.27 10.12 14.83
CA LEU A 151 -4.81 9.72 13.54
C LEU A 151 -4.95 10.92 12.59
N ALA A 152 -5.36 12.09 13.07
CA ALA A 152 -5.42 13.32 12.26
C ALA A 152 -4.03 13.76 11.79
N LEU A 153 -3.04 13.77 12.69
CA LEU A 153 -1.64 14.07 12.36
C LEU A 153 -1.05 13.06 11.36
N TRP A 154 -1.38 11.78 11.52
CA TRP A 154 -0.97 10.75 10.59
C TRP A 154 -1.53 11.03 9.18
N HIS A 155 -2.81 11.38 9.04
CA HIS A 155 -3.39 11.72 7.72
C HIS A 155 -2.67 12.91 7.06
N THR A 156 -2.29 13.94 7.83
CA THR A 156 -1.58 15.10 7.29
C THR A 156 -0.19 14.78 6.75
N VAL A 157 0.41 13.66 7.17
CA VAL A 157 1.72 13.21 6.69
C VAL A 157 1.58 12.12 5.62
N HIS A 158 0.71 11.14 5.85
CA HIS A 158 0.54 9.99 4.97
C HIS A 158 0.04 10.37 3.57
N ILE A 159 -0.95 11.28 3.49
CA ILE A 159 -1.54 11.67 2.20
C ILE A 159 -0.52 12.39 1.30
N PRO A 160 0.22 13.42 1.75
CA PRO A 160 1.25 14.05 0.92
C PRO A 160 2.35 13.09 0.45
N ILE A 161 2.75 12.13 1.29
CA ILE A 161 3.72 11.09 0.89
C ILE A 161 3.14 10.26 -0.26
N GLY A 162 1.87 9.86 -0.17
CA GLY A 162 1.17 9.15 -1.24
C GLY A 162 1.14 9.96 -2.54
N MET A 163 0.79 11.24 -2.46
CA MET A 163 0.78 12.13 -3.62
C MET A 163 2.17 12.25 -4.26
N ALA A 164 3.22 12.48 -3.45
CA ALA A 164 4.60 12.56 -3.94
C ALA A 164 5.04 11.25 -4.61
N LEU A 165 4.69 10.10 -4.03
CA LEU A 165 4.96 8.80 -4.60
C LEU A 165 4.30 8.63 -5.97
N PHE A 166 3.00 8.91 -6.10
CA PHE A 166 2.32 8.76 -7.38
C PHE A 166 2.85 9.72 -8.44
N ILE A 167 3.14 10.98 -8.07
CA ILE A 167 3.78 11.93 -9.00
C ILE A 167 5.13 11.36 -9.48
N SER A 168 5.97 10.90 -8.56
CA SER A 168 7.26 10.29 -8.89
C SER A 168 7.09 9.05 -9.79
N ALA A 169 6.10 8.19 -9.50
CA ALA A 169 5.81 7.00 -10.29
C ALA A 169 5.33 7.34 -11.70
N PHE A 170 4.45 8.33 -11.87
CA PHE A 170 4.02 8.79 -13.19
C PHE A 170 5.19 9.36 -13.99
N VAL A 171 6.04 10.19 -13.37
CA VAL A 171 7.25 10.72 -14.02
C VAL A 171 8.18 9.58 -14.44
N HIS A 172 8.39 8.58 -13.57
CA HIS A 172 9.19 7.40 -13.87
C HIS A 172 8.63 6.63 -15.08
N ILE A 173 7.32 6.35 -15.10
CA ILE A 173 6.66 5.61 -16.19
C ILE A 173 6.75 6.39 -17.51
N VAL A 174 6.42 7.69 -17.51
CA VAL A 174 6.48 8.53 -18.72
C VAL A 174 7.90 8.61 -19.25
N ALA A 175 8.90 8.82 -18.37
CA ALA A 175 10.29 8.81 -18.77
C ALA A 175 10.69 7.45 -19.36
N ALA A 176 10.36 6.34 -18.69
CA ALA A 176 10.68 5.00 -19.17
C ALA A 176 10.07 4.72 -20.56
N LEU A 177 8.80 5.10 -20.79
CA LEU A 177 8.13 4.97 -22.08
C LEU A 177 8.76 5.88 -23.15
N TYR A 178 9.10 7.11 -22.79
CA TYR A 178 9.74 8.06 -23.70
C TYR A 178 11.10 7.53 -24.18
N TYR A 179 11.98 7.14 -23.24
CA TYR A 179 13.29 6.57 -23.58
C TYR A 179 13.17 5.25 -24.36
N ALA A 180 12.19 4.41 -24.03
CA ALA A 180 11.97 3.15 -24.76
C ALA A 180 11.42 3.34 -26.18
N THR A 181 10.74 4.45 -26.46
CA THR A 181 10.07 4.71 -27.76
C THR A 181 10.93 5.57 -28.69
N PHE A 182 11.60 6.60 -28.16
CA PHE A 182 12.24 7.64 -28.98
C PHE A 182 13.76 7.59 -28.98
N LEU A 183 14.38 6.84 -28.05
CA LEU A 183 15.84 6.74 -27.90
C LEU A 183 16.35 5.31 -28.09
N LYS A 184 15.53 4.45 -28.71
CA LYS A 184 15.94 3.16 -29.28
C LYS A 184 16.38 3.32 -30.73
#